data_AF-A0A258FZJ2-F1
#
_entry.id   AF-A0A258FZJ2-F1
#
_cell.length_a   1.000
_cell.length_b   1.000
_cell.length_c   1.000
_cell.angle_alpha   90.00
_cell.angle_beta   90.00
_cell.angle_gamma   90.00
#
_symmetry.space_group_name_H-M   'P 1'
#
loop_
_entity.id
_entity.type
_entity.pdbx_description
1 polymer ?
#
loop_
_entity_poly.entity_id
_entity_poly.type
_entity_poly.pdbx_seq_one_letter_code
_entity_poly.pdbx_strand_id
1 'polypeptide(L)'
;AAYTLAWESEGVYWAMQAGLLVSACAIWQPERPGERGAMMAIILALAGQMGLIGAILTFSPRILYPQHLASAPAFGLEALADQQLAGLIMWGPGMLPLLLVGGLLLRRGWREVALT
;
A
#
# COMPACT_ATOMS: atom_id res chain seq x y z
N ALA A 1 7.98 -5.69 -17.07
CA ALA A 1 7.13 -5.73 -18.28
C ALA A 1 5.91 -4.83 -18.13
N ALA A 2 4.93 -5.16 -17.27
CA ALA A 2 3.72 -4.34 -17.10
C ALA A 2 4.00 -2.87 -16.69
N TYR A 3 4.91 -2.66 -15.74
CA TYR A 3 5.32 -1.31 -15.34
C TYR A 3 5.97 -0.50 -16.48
N THR A 4 6.85 -1.14 -17.27
CA THR A 4 7.44 -0.52 -18.46
C THR A 4 6.38 -0.12 -19.48
N LEU A 5 5.40 -0.99 -19.73
CA LEU A 5 4.29 -0.67 -20.64
C LEU A 5 3.46 0.52 -20.16
N ALA A 6 3.19 0.60 -18.85
CA ALA A 6 2.50 1.75 -18.27
C ALA A 6 3.34 3.04 -18.31
N TRP A 7 4.66 2.92 -18.24
CA TRP A 7 5.57 4.06 -18.35
C TRP A 7 5.62 4.65 -19.77
N GLU A 8 5.56 3.79 -20.79
CA GLU A 8 5.71 4.19 -22.20
C GLU A 8 4.38 4.56 -22.87
N SER A 9 3.23 4.19 -22.28
CA SER A 9 1.91 4.42 -22.86
C SER A 9 0.94 5.06 -21.87
N GLU A 10 0.48 6.27 -22.20
CA GLU A 10 -0.56 6.98 -21.44
C GLU A 10 -1.85 6.16 -21.33
N GLY A 11 -2.23 5.44 -22.40
CA GLY A 11 -3.43 4.60 -22.40
C GLY A 11 -3.34 3.45 -21.40
N VAL A 12 -2.18 2.77 -21.35
CA VAL A 12 -1.94 1.68 -20.38
C VAL A 12 -1.86 2.24 -18.96
N TYR A 13 -1.23 3.40 -18.78
CA TYR A 13 -1.20 4.10 -17.50
C TYR A 13 -2.62 4.38 -16.99
N TRP A 14 -3.48 5.01 -17.80
CA TRP A 14 -4.84 5.34 -17.40
C TRP A 14 -5.71 4.10 -17.19
N ALA A 15 -5.52 3.04 -17.98
CA ALA A 15 -6.18 1.76 -17.75
C ALA A 15 -5.80 1.15 -16.39
N MET A 16 -4.51 1.21 -16.02
CA MET A 16 -4.04 0.80 -14.70
C MET A 16 -4.69 1.62 -13.59
N GLN A 17 -4.72 2.95 -13.73
CA GLN A 17 -5.33 3.84 -12.74
C GLN A 17 -6.84 3.59 -12.59
N ALA A 18 -7.56 3.40 -13.70
CA ALA A 18 -8.98 3.07 -13.69
C ALA A 18 -9.23 1.72 -13.00
N GLY A 19 -8.41 0.71 -13.25
CA GLY A 19 -8.50 -0.58 -12.58
C GLY A 19 -8.31 -0.47 -11.06
N LEU A 20 -7.32 0.30 -10.61
CA LEU A 20 -7.10 0.58 -9.19
C LEU A 20 -8.29 1.32 -8.56
N LEU A 21 -8.80 2.35 -9.24
CA LEU A 21 -9.93 3.14 -8.75
C LEU A 21 -11.21 2.33 -8.66
N VAL A 22 -11.56 1.57 -9.70
CA VAL A 22 -12.75 0.70 -9.72
C VAL A 22 -12.66 -0.34 -8.61
N SER A 23 -11.50 -0.96 -8.42
CA SER A 23 -11.28 -1.95 -7.35
C SER A 23 -11.43 -1.31 -5.97
N ALA A 24 -10.86 -0.13 -5.76
CA ALA A 24 -11.02 0.61 -4.51
C ALA A 24 -12.50 0.95 -4.25
N CYS A 25 -13.20 1.51 -5.23
CA CYS A 25 -14.62 1.82 -5.10
C CYS A 25 -15.46 0.57 -4.78
N ALA A 26 -15.14 -0.59 -5.35
CA ALA A 26 -15.83 -1.85 -5.07
C ALA A 26 -15.59 -2.34 -3.62
N ILE A 27 -14.37 -2.19 -3.09
CA ILE A 27 -14.03 -2.59 -1.72
C ILE A 27 -14.67 -1.64 -0.69
N TRP A 28 -14.70 -0.34 -0.96
CA TRP A 28 -15.21 0.67 -0.03
C TRP A 28 -16.73 0.91 -0.14
N GLN A 29 -17.48 -0.02 -0.75
CA GLN A 29 -18.94 0.03 -0.72
C GLN A 29 -19.46 -0.10 0.73
N PRO A 30 -20.69 0.38 1.02
CA PRO A 30 -21.28 0.23 2.33
C PRO A 30 -21.28 -1.24 2.79
N GLU A 31 -20.83 -1.47 4.03
CA GLU A 31 -20.78 -2.80 4.62
C GLU A 31 -22.18 -3.42 4.65
N ARG A 32 -22.33 -4.63 4.10
CA ARG A 32 -23.59 -5.37 4.23
C ARG A 32 -23.63 -6.10 5.57
N PRO A 33 -24.83 -6.27 6.17
CA PRO A 33 -24.98 -7.05 7.39
C PRO A 33 -24.38 -8.47 7.22
N GLY A 34 -23.46 -8.85 8.11
CA GLY A 34 -22.82 -10.18 8.10
C GLY A 34 -21.47 -10.27 7.38
N GLU A 35 -20.99 -9.22 6.70
CA GLU A 35 -19.73 -9.24 5.94
C GLU A 35 -18.50 -8.75 6.73
N ARG A 36 -18.66 -8.39 8.01
CA ARG A 36 -17.59 -7.80 8.85
C ARG A 36 -16.29 -8.60 8.86
N GLY A 37 -16.39 -9.93 8.95
CA GLY A 37 -15.22 -10.81 8.96
C GLY A 37 -14.47 -10.79 7.62
N ALA A 38 -15.22 -10.77 6.50
CA ALA A 38 -14.63 -10.69 5.16
C ALA A 38 -13.96 -9.33 4.92
N MET A 39 -14.60 -8.23 5.35
CA MET A 39 -14.01 -6.89 5.26
C MET A 39 -12.71 -6.79 6.06
N MET A 40 -12.68 -7.33 7.28
CA MET A 40 -11.46 -7.38 8.10
C MET A 40 -10.34 -8.18 7.40
N ALA A 41 -10.67 -9.33 6.81
CA ALA A 41 -9.71 -10.14 6.07
C ALA A 41 -9.14 -9.40 4.85
N ILE A 42 -9.98 -8.68 4.10
CA ILE A 42 -9.54 -7.85 2.95
C ILE A 42 -8.59 -6.74 3.42
N ILE A 43 -8.93 -6.01 4.49
CA ILE A 43 -8.08 -4.94 5.04
C ILE A 43 -6.72 -5.50 5.48
N LEU A 44 -6.70 -6.63 6.18
CA LEU A 44 -5.46 -7.28 6.61
C LEU A 44 -4.63 -7.76 5.41
N ALA A 45 -5.27 -8.33 4.38
CA ALA A 45 -4.59 -8.76 3.17
C ALA A 45 -3.97 -7.58 2.42
N LEU A 46 -4.69 -6.47 2.26
CA LEU A 46 -4.18 -5.25 1.64
C LEU A 46 -3.02 -4.64 2.45
N ALA A 47 -3.13 -4.61 3.77
CA ALA A 47 -2.07 -4.16 4.67
C ALA A 47 -0.81 -5.02 4.54
N GLY A 48 -0.98 -6.35 4.54
CA GLY A 48 0.10 -7.31 4.35
C GLY A 48 0.77 -7.19 2.98
N GLN A 49 -0.02 -7.07 1.91
CA GLN A 49 0.48 -6.85 0.56
C GLN A 49 1.32 -5.57 0.48
N MET A 50 0.81 -4.46 1.02
CA MET A 50 1.52 -3.18 1.03
C MET A 50 2.84 -3.28 1.80
N GLY A 51 2.83 -3.90 2.99
CA GLY A 51 4.02 -4.12 3.80
C GLY A 51 5.06 -5.02 3.10
N LEU A 52 4.62 -6.08 2.43
CA LEU A 52 5.49 -6.97 1.67
C LEU A 52 6.17 -6.24 0.52
N ILE A 53 5.44 -5.44 -0.26
CA ILE A 53 6.03 -4.63 -1.34
C ILE A 53 7.04 -3.63 -0.76
N GLY A 54 6.73 -3.00 0.38
CA GLY A 54 7.64 -2.06 1.04
C GLY A 54 8.93 -2.73 1.51
N ALA A 55 8.82 -3.91 2.12
CA ALA A 55 9.98 -4.71 2.51
C ALA A 55 10.84 -5.12 1.30
N ILE A 56 10.21 -5.56 0.20
CA ILE A 56 10.92 -5.91 -1.03
C ILE A 56 11.73 -4.72 -1.54
N LEU A 57 11.14 -3.52 -1.58
CA LEU A 57 11.83 -2.32 -2.05
C LEU A 57 12.98 -1.90 -1.12
N THR A 58 12.73 -1.94 0.20
CA THR A 58 13.70 -1.55 1.24
C THR A 58 14.92 -2.46 1.27
N PHE A 59 14.71 -3.78 1.15
CA PHE A 59 15.78 -4.77 1.29
C PHE A 59 16.32 -5.27 -0.06
N SER A 60 15.81 -4.76 -1.19
CA SER A 60 16.36 -5.13 -2.49
C SER A 60 17.79 -4.60 -2.64
N PRO A 61 18.77 -5.46 -3.00
CA PRO A 61 20.12 -5.02 -3.31
C PRO A 61 20.27 -4.49 -4.75
N ARG A 62 19.19 -4.54 -5.54
CA ARG A 62 19.16 -4.11 -6.94
C ARG A 62 18.04 -3.11 -7.21
N ILE A 63 18.24 -2.27 -8.22
CA ILE A 63 17.22 -1.36 -8.72
C ILE A 63 16.16 -2.18 -9.46
N LEU A 64 14.92 -2.11 -8.98
CA LEU A 64 13.74 -2.77 -9.54
C LEU A 64 12.99 -1.87 -10.52
N TYR A 65 13.10 -0.55 -10.34
CA TYR A 65 12.48 0.46 -11.20
C TYR A 65 13.53 1.34 -11.90
N PRO A 66 14.18 0.84 -12.97
CA PRO A 66 15.19 1.59 -13.70
C PRO A 66 14.66 2.90 -14.33
N GLN A 67 13.34 3.03 -14.47
CA GLN A 67 12.68 4.24 -14.96
C GLN A 67 12.95 5.47 -14.07
N HIS A 68 13.29 5.26 -12.80
CA HIS A 68 13.60 6.31 -11.82
C HIS A 68 15.10 6.66 -11.71
N LEU A 69 15.96 6.07 -12.56
CA LEU A 69 17.40 6.35 -12.55
C LEU A 69 17.74 7.83 -12.75
N ALA A 70 16.97 8.53 -13.59
CA ALA A 70 17.21 9.94 -13.92
C ALA A 70 16.63 10.91 -12.88
N SER A 71 15.67 10.47 -12.06
CA SER A 71 14.99 11.34 -11.09
C SER A 71 15.70 11.39 -9.73
N ALA A 72 16.31 10.29 -9.29
CA ALA A 72 17.00 10.25 -7.98
C ALA A 72 18.16 11.26 -7.84
N PRO A 73 19.00 11.51 -8.87
CA PRO A 73 20.08 12.49 -8.77
C PRO A 73 19.60 13.92 -8.51
N ALA A 74 18.37 14.27 -8.91
CA ALA A 74 17.80 15.60 -8.64
C ALA A 74 17.62 15.86 -7.13
N PHE A 75 17.59 14.81 -6.31
CA PHE A 75 17.51 14.88 -4.85
C PHE A 75 18.85 14.57 -4.16
N GLY A 76 19.95 14.43 -4.92
CA GLY A 76 21.26 14.05 -4.38
C GLY A 76 21.32 12.61 -3.87
N LEU A 77 20.38 11.76 -4.29
CA LEU A 77 20.30 10.36 -3.88
C LEU A 77 20.79 9.43 -5.00
N GLU A 78 21.45 8.35 -4.62
CA GLU A 78 21.64 7.21 -5.51
C GLU A 78 20.28 6.54 -5.75
N ALA A 79 20.03 6.08 -6.98
CA ALA A 79 18.74 5.48 -7.35
C ALA A 79 18.38 4.23 -6.52
N LEU A 80 19.38 3.48 -6.05
CA LEU A 80 19.16 2.36 -5.13
C LEU A 80 18.68 2.87 -3.76
N ALA A 81 19.33 3.90 -3.21
CA ALA A 81 18.97 4.48 -1.93
C ALA A 81 17.58 5.14 -1.98
N ASP A 82 17.24 5.82 -3.08
CA ASP A 82 15.91 6.40 -3.33
C ASP A 82 14.81 5.33 -3.30
N GLN A 83 15.01 4.20 -3.99
CA GLN A 83 14.06 3.08 -3.97
C GLN A 83 13.91 2.47 -2.57
N GLN A 84 15.02 2.27 -1.85
CA GLN A 84 14.99 1.69 -0.51
C GLN A 84 14.29 2.62 0.48
N LEU A 85 14.53 3.92 0.37
CA LEU A 85 13.84 4.94 1.14
C LEU A 85 12.35 4.98 0.83
N ALA A 86 11.97 4.91 -0.45
CA ALA A 86 10.56 4.83 -0.86
C ALA A 86 9.87 3.58 -0.26
N GLY A 87 10.56 2.44 -0.27
CA GLY A 87 10.12 1.21 0.39
C GLY A 87 9.92 1.39 1.90
N LEU A 88 10.88 2.03 2.57
CA LEU A 88 10.86 2.27 4.01
C LEU A 88 9.72 3.21 4.40
N ILE A 89 9.50 4.27 3.64
CA ILE A 89 8.41 5.23 3.83
C ILE A 89 7.05 4.55 3.63
N MET A 90 6.92 3.73 2.58
CA MET A 90 5.69 3.00 2.32
C MET A 90 5.37 1.99 3.42
N TRP A 91 6.39 1.33 3.98
CA TRP A 91 6.21 0.31 5.01
C TRP A 91 6.00 0.91 6.41
N GLY A 92 6.97 1.68 6.92
CA GLY A 92 6.97 2.17 8.29
C GLY A 92 5.87 3.24 8.51
N PRO A 93 6.05 4.46 8.00
CA PRO A 93 5.05 5.52 8.06
C PRO A 93 3.68 5.12 7.49
N GLY A 94 3.65 4.39 6.37
CA GLY A 94 2.40 3.99 5.71
C GLY A 94 1.49 3.09 6.56
N MET A 95 2.05 2.32 7.50
CA MET A 95 1.27 1.47 8.41
C MET A 95 0.73 2.21 9.65
N LEU A 96 1.30 3.36 10.01
CA LEU A 96 0.95 4.06 11.25
C LEU A 96 -0.54 4.43 11.38
N PRO A 97 -1.21 4.97 10.34
CA PRO A 97 -2.64 5.31 10.45
C PRO A 97 -3.52 4.08 10.69
N LEU A 98 -3.21 2.97 10.00
CA LEU A 98 -3.95 1.72 10.15
C LEU A 98 -3.76 1.13 11.55
N LEU A 99 -2.53 1.11 12.05
CA LEU A 99 -2.22 0.65 13.40
C LEU A 99 -2.92 1.51 14.47
N LEU A 100 -2.93 2.83 14.29
CA LEU A 100 -3.58 3.76 15.20
C LEU A 100 -5.09 3.54 15.25
N VAL A 101 -5.76 3.57 14.10
CA VAL A 101 -7.21 3.41 14.02
C VAL A 101 -7.63 2.01 14.46
N GLY A 102 -6.93 0.97 13.99
CA GLY A 102 -7.18 -0.41 14.39
C GLY A 102 -7.01 -0.61 15.90
N GLY A 103 -5.94 -0.06 16.50
CA GLY A 103 -5.72 -0.10 17.94
C GLY A 103 -6.81 0.63 18.74
N LEU A 104 -7.27 1.79 18.28
CA LEU A 104 -8.37 2.52 18.92
C LEU A 104 -9.69 1.74 18.87
N LEU A 105 -10.00 1.11 17.74
CA LEU A 105 -11.21 0.30 17.57
C LEU A 105 -11.17 -0.97 18.43
N LEU A 106 -10.03 -1.68 18.45
CA LEU A 106 -9.83 -2.83 19.32
C LEU A 106 -9.98 -2.46 20.80
N ARG A 107 -9.38 -1.33 21.21
CA ARG A 107 -9.51 -0.83 22.58
C ARG A 107 -10.96 -0.48 22.94
N ARG A 108 -11.73 0.08 22.01
CA ARG A 108 -13.16 0.35 22.23
C ARG A 108 -13.96 -0.94 22.39
N GLY A 109 -13.81 -1.89 21.46
CA GLY A 109 -14.50 -3.17 21.52
C GLY A 109 -14.16 -3.99 22.78
N TRP A 110 -12.90 -3.96 23.23
CA TRP A 110 -12.50 -4.62 24.48
C TRP A 110 -13.17 -4.03 25.72
N ARG A 111 -13.41 -2.71 25.75
CA ARG A 111 -14.11 -2.06 26.87
C ARG A 111 -15.61 -2.39 26.87
N GLU A 112 -16.21 -2.56 25.70
CA GLU A 112 -17.62 -2.95 25.59
C GLU A 112 -17.84 -4.38 26.09
N VAL A 113 -16.96 -5.33 25.71
CA VAL A 113 -17.01 -6.73 26.17
C VAL A 113 -16.72 -6.86 27.66
N ALA A 114 -15.79 -6.05 28.21
CA ALA A 114 -15.45 -6.11 29.63
C ALA A 114 -16.54 -5.54 30.57
N LEU A 115 -17.54 -4.83 30.04
CA LEU A 115 -18.64 -4.22 30.80
C LEU A 115 -19.96 -4.99 30.70
N THR A 116 -20.02 -6.04 29.89
CA THR A 116 -21.13 -7.00 29.78
C THR A 116 -20.85 -8.27 30.56
#